data_AF-A0A6I1Q9W1-F1
#
_entry.id   AF-A0A6I1Q9W1-F1
#
_cell.length_a   1.000
_cell.length_b   1.000
_cell.length_c   1.000
_cell.angle_alpha   90.00
_cell.angle_beta   90.00
_cell.angle_gamma   90.00
#
_symmetry.space_group_name_H-M   'P 1'
#
loop_
_entity.id
_entity.type
_entity.pdbx_description
1 polymer ?
#
loop_
_entity_poly.entity_id
_entity_poly.type
_entity_poly.pdbx_seq_one_letter_code
_entity_poly.pdbx_strand_id
1 'polypeptide(L)'
;MWQINHHPINDADPAAIPEEEGFIHSIGGAGLFAEKSREPCIRFCERNRDRVLSCLPNSLADVVRPTSFGMMLDLVKAHGGCRLYLPTRHEKFFHRTGLYVPEPIYIRWRDTADVNGQIDIPNVWGLLQALRRAAIRTALARGWSPDALHSTFGISRRQIKAYLLDEHETAPS
;
A
#
# COMPACT_ATOMS: atom_id res chain seq x y z
N MET A 1 -41.02 -9.96 -13.77
CA MET A 1 -40.26 -10.96 -12.96
C MET A 1 -38.85 -11.00 -13.52
N TRP A 2 -37.91 -10.24 -12.95
CA TRP A 2 -36.51 -10.21 -13.38
C TRP A 2 -35.68 -10.86 -12.29
N GLN A 3 -35.06 -12.00 -12.61
CA GLN A 3 -34.17 -12.71 -11.69
C GLN A 3 -32.81 -12.00 -11.69
N ILE A 4 -32.40 -11.52 -10.52
CA ILE A 4 -31.06 -11.00 -10.28
C ILE A 4 -30.16 -12.21 -10.06
N ASN A 5 -29.31 -12.52 -11.03
CA ASN A 5 -28.24 -13.49 -10.86
C ASN A 5 -27.20 -12.91 -9.89
N HIS A 6 -27.17 -13.46 -8.68
CA HIS A 6 -26.04 -13.27 -7.77
C HIS A 6 -24.80 -13.93 -8.40
N HIS A 7 -23.88 -13.10 -8.90
CA HIS A 7 -22.53 -13.54 -9.26
C HIS A 7 -21.76 -13.78 -7.95
N PRO A 8 -21.26 -14.99 -7.66
CA PRO A 8 -20.38 -15.19 -6.53
C PRO A 8 -19.02 -14.57 -6.85
N ILE A 9 -18.63 -13.58 -6.05
CA ILE A 9 -17.24 -13.13 -5.96
C ILE A 9 -16.47 -14.24 -5.24
N ASN A 10 -15.96 -15.24 -5.97
CA ASN A 10 -14.88 -16.08 -5.46
C ASN A 10 -14.18 -16.86 -6.59
N ASP A 11 -13.30 -16.18 -7.32
CA ASP A 11 -12.21 -16.84 -8.06
C ASP A 11 -10.88 -16.36 -7.48
N ALA A 12 -10.67 -16.64 -6.18
CA ALA A 12 -9.33 -16.69 -5.64
C ALA A 12 -8.76 -18.07 -5.96
N ASP A 13 -7.86 -18.14 -6.94
CA ASP A 13 -7.09 -19.34 -7.26
C ASP A 13 -6.50 -19.93 -5.96
N PRO A 14 -6.76 -21.19 -5.58
CA PRO A 14 -6.25 -21.78 -4.35
C PRO A 14 -4.71 -21.82 -4.29
N ALA A 15 -4.00 -21.73 -5.43
CA ALA A 15 -2.54 -21.58 -5.47
C ALA A 15 -2.06 -20.15 -5.11
N ALA A 16 -2.97 -19.16 -5.12
CA ALA A 16 -2.68 -17.77 -4.78
C ALA A 16 -2.49 -17.54 -3.27
N ILE A 17 -3.23 -18.28 -2.44
CA ILE A 17 -3.23 -18.12 -0.98
C ILE A 17 -1.85 -18.49 -0.37
N PRO A 18 -1.22 -19.63 -0.72
CA PRO A 18 0.09 -20.02 -0.19
C PRO A 18 1.21 -19.02 -0.49
N GLU A 19 1.25 -18.46 -1.71
CA GLU A 19 2.28 -17.47 -2.08
C GLU A 19 2.12 -16.14 -1.35
N GLU A 20 0.87 -15.75 -1.09
CA GLU A 20 0.55 -14.51 -0.38
C GLU A 20 0.88 -14.60 1.10
N GLU A 21 0.54 -15.73 1.73
CA GLU A 21 1.01 -16.04 3.08
C GLU A 21 2.54 -16.08 3.12
N GLY A 22 3.18 -16.59 2.07
CA GLY A 22 4.63 -16.52 1.88
C GLY A 22 5.17 -15.08 1.95
N PHE A 23 4.53 -14.12 1.25
CA PHE A 23 4.94 -12.71 1.35
C PHE A 23 4.68 -12.14 2.75
N ILE A 24 3.51 -12.41 3.34
CA ILE A 24 3.14 -11.95 4.69
C ILE A 24 4.14 -12.45 5.73
N HIS A 25 4.59 -13.70 5.63
CA HIS A 25 5.64 -14.26 6.49
C HIS A 25 7.03 -13.67 6.18
N SER A 26 7.25 -13.20 4.96
CA SER A 26 8.52 -12.58 4.54
C SER A 26 8.65 -11.08 4.83
N ILE A 27 7.57 -10.40 5.25
CA ILE A 27 7.56 -8.94 5.45
C ILE A 27 8.31 -8.53 6.74
N GLY A 28 9.64 -8.69 6.68
CA GLY A 28 10.64 -8.37 7.69
C GLY A 28 11.70 -7.41 7.15
N GLY A 29 12.35 -6.68 8.06
CA GLY A 29 13.02 -5.38 7.88
C GLY A 29 14.09 -5.16 6.80
N ALA A 30 14.41 -6.10 5.92
CA ALA A 30 15.46 -5.91 4.90
C ALA A 30 15.07 -6.33 3.47
N GLY A 31 13.88 -6.91 3.25
CA GLY A 31 13.58 -7.63 2.02
C GLY A 31 12.82 -6.86 0.93
N LEU A 32 12.22 -5.70 1.23
CA LEU A 32 11.15 -5.13 0.39
C LEU A 32 11.57 -4.81 -1.06
N PHE A 33 12.82 -4.40 -1.26
CA PHE A 33 13.39 -4.07 -2.58
C PHE A 33 14.42 -5.07 -3.08
N ALA A 34 14.61 -6.20 -2.39
CA ALA A 34 15.34 -7.30 -2.98
C ALA A 34 14.59 -7.74 -4.25
N GLU A 35 15.30 -7.96 -5.37
CA GLU A 35 14.67 -8.31 -6.65
C GLU A 35 13.71 -9.50 -6.51
N LYS A 36 14.08 -10.47 -5.66
CA LYS A 36 13.29 -11.66 -5.35
C LYS A 36 11.96 -11.38 -4.65
N SER A 37 11.84 -10.25 -3.95
CA SER A 37 10.68 -9.88 -3.15
C SER A 37 9.75 -8.89 -3.86
N ARG A 38 10.21 -8.25 -4.94
CA ARG A 38 9.43 -7.22 -5.66
C ARG A 38 8.12 -7.79 -6.18
N GLU A 39 8.20 -8.89 -6.91
CA GLU A 39 7.03 -9.47 -7.57
C GLU A 39 6.00 -10.03 -6.55
N PRO A 40 6.42 -10.81 -5.53
CA PRO A 40 5.52 -11.18 -4.43
C PRO A 40 4.87 -9.97 -3.73
N CYS A 41 5.61 -8.88 -3.52
CA CYS A 41 5.07 -7.65 -2.94
C CYS A 41 3.98 -7.03 -3.82
N ILE A 42 4.22 -6.89 -5.12
CA ILE A 42 3.23 -6.34 -6.05
C ILE A 42 1.97 -7.21 -6.05
N ARG A 43 2.12 -8.53 -6.14
CA ARG A 43 0.98 -9.47 -6.10
C ARG A 43 0.17 -9.35 -4.82
N PHE A 44 0.83 -9.30 -3.65
CA PHE A 44 0.16 -9.06 -2.38
C PHE A 44 -0.63 -7.75 -2.40
N CYS A 45 0.00 -6.67 -2.88
CA CYS A 45 -0.61 -5.35 -2.90
C CYS A 45 -1.82 -5.29 -3.82
N GLU A 46 -1.75 -5.84 -5.03
CA GLU A 46 -2.88 -5.82 -5.98
C GLU A 46 -4.05 -6.68 -5.48
N ARG A 47 -3.80 -7.83 -4.86
CA ARG A 47 -4.87 -8.68 -4.27
C ARG A 47 -5.55 -8.04 -3.07
N ASN A 48 -4.83 -7.20 -2.32
CA ASN A 48 -5.32 -6.52 -1.13
C ASN A 48 -5.46 -5.01 -1.35
N ARG A 49 -5.74 -4.59 -2.60
CA ARG A 49 -5.62 -3.20 -3.06
C ARG A 49 -6.23 -2.18 -2.11
N ASP A 50 -7.48 -2.39 -1.71
CA ASP A 50 -8.19 -1.44 -0.83
C ASP A 50 -7.56 -1.34 0.56
N ARG A 51 -7.19 -2.49 1.15
CA ARG A 51 -6.49 -2.53 2.45
C ARG A 51 -5.13 -1.87 2.37
N VAL A 52 -4.37 -2.12 1.30
CA VAL A 52 -3.05 -1.49 1.10
C VAL A 52 -3.22 0.01 0.92
N LEU A 53 -4.10 0.46 0.03
CA LEU A 53 -4.40 1.87 -0.19
C LEU A 53 -4.81 2.60 1.10
N SER A 54 -5.61 1.96 1.96
CA SER A 54 -6.01 2.52 3.26
C SER A 54 -4.85 2.69 4.25
N CYS A 55 -3.75 1.96 4.07
CA CYS A 55 -2.58 1.99 4.94
C CYS A 55 -1.45 2.90 4.42
N LEU A 56 -1.50 3.24 3.13
CA LEU A 56 -0.47 4.02 2.45
C LEU A 56 -0.55 5.51 2.80
N PRO A 57 0.60 6.20 2.88
CA PRO A 57 0.62 7.66 2.87
C PRO A 57 -0.02 8.21 1.59
N ASN A 58 -0.71 9.36 1.69
CA ASN A 58 -1.45 9.96 0.58
C ASN A 58 -0.60 10.14 -0.69
N SER A 59 0.65 10.61 -0.55
CA SER A 59 1.55 10.81 -1.69
C SER A 59 1.81 9.53 -2.50
N LEU A 60 1.81 8.36 -1.85
CA LEU A 60 1.93 7.07 -2.52
C LEU A 60 0.57 6.54 -3.00
N ALA A 61 -0.49 6.69 -2.19
CA ALA A 61 -1.83 6.28 -2.57
C ALA A 61 -2.32 6.98 -3.84
N ASP A 62 -2.00 8.28 -4.00
CA ASP A 62 -2.34 9.07 -5.19
C ASP A 62 -1.72 8.55 -6.48
N VAL A 63 -0.52 7.95 -6.38
CA VAL A 63 0.17 7.29 -7.48
C VAL A 63 -0.49 5.96 -7.80
N VAL A 64 -0.70 5.13 -6.78
CA VAL A 64 -1.23 3.77 -6.95
C VAL A 64 -2.64 3.79 -7.54
N ARG A 65 -3.52 4.68 -7.06
CA ARG A 65 -4.95 4.70 -7.44
C ARG A 65 -5.18 4.63 -8.96
N PRO A 66 -4.56 5.49 -9.79
CA PRO A 66 -4.67 5.44 -11.25
C PRO A 66 -3.58 4.61 -11.95
N THR A 67 -2.63 4.03 -11.21
CA THR A 67 -1.52 3.23 -11.80
C THR A 67 -1.41 1.85 -11.13
N SER A 68 -0.19 1.39 -10.82
CA SER A 68 0.11 0.10 -10.20
C SER A 68 1.00 0.25 -8.98
N PHE A 69 1.02 -0.78 -8.12
CA PHE A 69 1.96 -0.80 -6.99
C PHE A 69 3.43 -0.88 -7.45
N GLY A 70 3.70 -1.38 -8.66
CA GLY A 70 5.05 -1.37 -9.24
C GLY A 70 5.60 0.06 -9.40
N MET A 71 4.77 0.98 -9.90
CA MET A 71 5.17 2.38 -10.06
C MET A 71 5.44 3.06 -8.71
N MET A 72 4.66 2.72 -7.67
CA MET A 72 4.93 3.17 -6.30
C MET A 72 6.27 2.66 -5.78
N LEU A 73 6.60 1.39 -6.00
CA LEU A 73 7.90 0.82 -5.61
C LEU A 73 9.05 1.55 -6.32
N ASP A 74 8.90 1.84 -7.61
CA ASP A 74 9.93 2.56 -8.38
C ASP A 74 10.10 4.00 -7.90
N LEU A 75 8.99 4.68 -7.57
CA LEU A 75 9.01 6.00 -6.96
C LEU A 75 9.76 6.00 -5.62
N VAL A 76 9.45 5.09 -4.71
CA VAL A 76 10.11 5.00 -3.40
C VAL A 76 11.58 4.60 -3.55
N LYS A 77 11.93 3.74 -4.52
CA LYS A 77 13.32 3.39 -4.81
C LYS A 77 14.13 4.58 -5.31
N ALA A 78 13.55 5.42 -6.16
CA ALA A 78 14.23 6.56 -6.75
C ALA A 78 14.26 7.80 -5.85
N HIS A 79 13.19 8.06 -5.10
CA HIS A 79 12.96 9.32 -4.39
C HIS A 79 12.52 9.16 -2.92
N GLY A 80 12.57 7.94 -2.37
CA GLY A 80 12.15 7.68 -0.99
C GLY A 80 12.97 8.46 0.04
N GLY A 81 12.29 9.17 0.94
CA GLY A 81 12.91 10.03 1.94
C GLY A 81 13.29 11.42 1.42
N CYS A 82 12.99 11.72 0.16
CA CYS A 82 13.19 13.04 -0.41
C CYS A 82 11.92 13.90 -0.30
N ARG A 83 12.14 15.21 -0.16
CA ARG A 83 11.11 16.23 -0.33
C ARG A 83 11.19 16.76 -1.74
N LEU A 84 10.09 16.64 -2.50
CA LEU A 84 10.04 17.03 -3.90
C LEU A 84 9.28 18.35 -4.04
N TYR A 85 9.94 19.34 -4.64
CA TYR A 85 9.27 20.57 -5.06
C TYR A 85 8.41 20.30 -6.31
N LEU A 86 7.18 20.84 -6.29
CA LEU A 86 6.22 20.75 -7.37
C LEU A 86 6.06 22.12 -8.04
N PRO A 87 6.76 22.37 -9.17
CA PRO A 87 6.55 23.58 -9.96
C PRO A 87 5.09 23.80 -10.37
N THR A 88 4.66 25.03 -10.57
CA THR A 88 3.31 25.31 -11.08
C THR A 88 3.04 24.68 -12.45
N ARG A 89 4.09 24.49 -13.27
CA ARG A 89 3.99 23.83 -14.58
C ARG A 89 4.44 22.38 -14.46
N HIS A 90 3.55 21.45 -14.78
CA HIS A 90 3.78 20.01 -14.72
C HIS A 90 5.04 19.57 -15.49
N GLU A 91 5.24 20.04 -16.72
CA GLU A 91 6.42 19.70 -17.55
C GLU A 91 7.76 20.01 -16.86
N LYS A 92 7.82 21.11 -16.08
CA LYS A 92 9.04 21.49 -15.35
C LYS A 92 9.40 20.51 -14.25
N PHE A 93 8.42 19.75 -13.74
CA PHE A 93 8.68 18.71 -12.75
C PHE A 93 9.49 17.58 -13.38
N PHE A 94 9.02 17.01 -14.49
CA PHE A 94 9.71 15.94 -15.20
C PHE A 94 11.15 16.32 -15.57
N HIS A 95 11.36 17.52 -16.11
CA HIS A 95 12.71 17.99 -16.45
C HIS A 95 13.66 18.13 -15.25
N ARG A 96 13.14 18.34 -14.04
CA ARG A 96 13.95 18.49 -12.82
C ARG A 96 14.20 17.17 -12.10
N THR A 97 13.20 16.29 -12.08
CA THR A 97 13.24 15.07 -11.26
C THR A 97 13.50 13.81 -12.08
N GLY A 98 13.29 13.85 -13.40
CA GLY A 98 13.27 12.67 -14.26
C GLY A 98 12.05 11.77 -14.04
N LEU A 99 11.13 12.15 -13.13
CA LEU A 99 9.98 11.35 -12.76
C LEU A 99 8.76 11.73 -13.59
N TYR A 100 8.29 10.80 -14.42
CA TYR A 100 7.03 10.98 -15.12
C TYR A 100 5.87 10.69 -14.16
N VAL A 101 5.03 11.70 -13.93
CA VAL A 101 3.83 11.60 -13.12
C VAL A 101 2.66 12.02 -14.00
N PRO A 102 1.61 11.21 -14.19
CA PRO A 102 0.43 11.65 -14.92
C PRO A 102 -0.16 12.94 -14.34
N GLU A 103 -0.58 13.87 -15.20
CA GLU A 103 -1.09 15.20 -14.79
C GLU A 103 -2.21 15.15 -13.73
N PRO A 104 -3.18 14.22 -13.76
CA PRO A 104 -4.18 14.12 -12.69
C PRO A 104 -3.59 13.79 -11.30
N ILE A 105 -2.48 13.04 -11.25
CA ILE A 105 -1.76 12.75 -10.00
C ILE A 105 -0.99 13.99 -9.57
N TYR A 106 -0.37 14.68 -10.52
CA TYR A 106 0.37 15.91 -10.28
C TYR A 106 -0.50 16.99 -9.63
N ILE A 107 -1.74 17.15 -10.10
CA ILE A 107 -2.71 18.08 -9.53
C ILE A 107 -3.01 17.72 -8.06
N ARG A 108 -3.31 16.45 -7.75
CA ARG A 108 -3.56 16.01 -6.36
C ARG A 108 -2.36 16.24 -5.44
N TRP A 109 -1.16 15.97 -5.94
CA TRP A 109 0.07 16.27 -5.23
C TRP A 109 0.24 17.77 -4.96
N ARG A 110 -0.11 18.63 -5.92
CA ARG A 110 -0.10 20.08 -5.75
C ARG A 110 -1.13 20.55 -4.73
N ASP A 111 -2.30 19.92 -4.68
CA ASP A 111 -3.37 20.26 -3.72
C ASP A 111 -3.03 19.88 -2.28
N THR A 112 -2.18 18.86 -2.10
CA THR A 112 -1.73 18.37 -0.79
C THR A 112 -0.34 18.89 -0.40
N ALA A 113 0.30 19.66 -1.27
CA ALA A 113 1.63 20.20 -1.02
C ALA A 113 1.62 21.21 0.11
N ASP A 114 2.76 21.34 0.79
CA ASP A 114 2.94 22.36 1.82
C ASP A 114 2.97 23.79 1.23
N VAL A 115 3.12 24.78 2.11
CA VAL A 115 3.18 26.21 1.76
C VAL A 115 4.30 26.58 0.76
N ASN A 116 5.34 25.74 0.65
CA ASN A 116 6.44 25.92 -0.30
C ASN A 116 6.21 25.13 -1.59
N GLY A 117 5.06 24.48 -1.75
CA GLY A 117 4.73 23.64 -2.89
C GLY A 117 5.56 22.35 -2.92
N GLN A 118 5.88 21.78 -1.76
CA GLN A 118 6.64 20.54 -1.67
C GLN A 118 5.80 19.39 -1.09
N ILE A 119 6.15 18.17 -1.47
CA ILE A 119 5.59 16.93 -0.90
C ILE A 119 6.72 16.04 -0.37
N ASP A 120 6.42 15.27 0.66
CA ASP A 120 7.31 14.24 1.17
C ASP A 120 7.00 12.89 0.50
N ILE A 121 8.03 12.28 -0.07
CA ILE A 121 7.96 10.89 -0.52
C ILE A 121 8.45 9.99 0.62
N PRO A 122 7.60 9.10 1.16
CA PRO A 122 8.01 8.20 2.23
C PRO A 122 9.23 7.38 1.82
N ASN A 123 10.16 7.21 2.76
CA ASN A 123 11.29 6.31 2.55
C ASN A 123 10.84 4.84 2.57
N VAL A 124 11.79 3.94 2.26
CA VAL A 124 11.60 2.48 2.28
C VAL A 124 10.99 1.99 3.60
N TRP A 125 11.42 2.55 4.73
CA TRP A 125 10.90 2.17 6.04
C TRP A 125 9.44 2.59 6.22
N GLY A 126 9.08 3.81 5.81
CA GLY A 126 7.71 4.30 5.85
C GLY A 126 6.77 3.44 5.00
N LEU A 127 7.23 3.04 3.80
CA LEU A 127 6.49 2.10 2.96
C LEU A 127 6.37 0.72 3.62
N LEU A 128 7.45 0.17 4.16
CA LEU A 128 7.43 -1.12 4.85
C LEU A 128 6.42 -1.14 6.00
N GLN A 129 6.36 -0.07 6.79
CA GLN A 129 5.39 0.05 7.87
C GLN A 129 3.95 0.07 7.36
N ALA A 130 3.68 0.78 6.26
CA ALA A 130 2.36 0.77 5.62
C ALA A 130 1.96 -0.63 5.13
N LEU A 131 2.87 -1.32 4.43
CA LEU A 131 2.62 -2.67 3.93
C LEU A 131 2.48 -3.69 5.06
N ARG A 132 3.25 -3.56 6.14
CA ARG A 132 3.10 -4.38 7.34
C ARG A 132 1.73 -4.21 8.00
N ARG A 133 1.25 -2.97 8.13
CA ARG A 133 -0.12 -2.71 8.62
C ARG A 133 -1.16 -3.36 7.73
N ALA A 134 -1.02 -3.24 6.41
CA ALA A 134 -1.93 -3.88 5.46
C ALA A 134 -1.91 -5.41 5.60
N ALA A 135 -0.73 -6.03 5.73
CA ALA A 135 -0.58 -7.46 5.96
C ALA A 135 -1.24 -7.93 7.26
N ILE A 136 -1.08 -7.18 8.35
CA ILE A 136 -1.75 -7.47 9.63
C ILE A 136 -3.27 -7.39 9.47
N ARG A 137 -3.80 -6.33 8.85
CA ARG A 137 -5.24 -6.17 8.60
C ARG A 137 -5.78 -7.29 7.70
N THR A 138 -5.05 -7.69 6.66
CA THR A 138 -5.42 -8.84 5.83
C THR A 138 -5.47 -10.14 6.64
N ALA A 139 -4.47 -10.41 7.49
CA ALA A 139 -4.44 -11.60 8.33
C ALA A 139 -5.60 -11.62 9.36
N LEU A 140 -5.91 -10.46 9.95
CA LEU A 140 -7.06 -10.29 10.85
C LEU A 140 -8.38 -10.56 10.12
N ALA A 141 -8.58 -9.98 8.94
CA ALA A 141 -9.77 -10.19 8.12
C ALA A 141 -9.94 -11.66 7.68
N ARG A 142 -8.85 -12.42 7.63
CA ARG A 142 -8.84 -13.87 7.36
C ARG A 142 -9.01 -14.73 8.61
N GLY A 143 -9.20 -14.12 9.78
CA GLY A 143 -9.42 -14.85 11.02
C GLY A 143 -8.19 -15.57 11.58
N TRP A 144 -6.98 -15.08 11.28
CA TRP A 144 -5.76 -15.65 11.86
C TRP A 144 -5.80 -15.61 13.39
N SER A 145 -5.31 -16.68 14.02
CA SER A 145 -5.29 -16.78 15.48
C SER A 145 -4.35 -15.73 16.10
N PRO A 146 -4.60 -15.28 17.35
CA PRO A 146 -3.70 -14.37 18.04
C PRO A 146 -2.25 -14.88 18.13
N ASP A 147 -2.08 -16.19 18.26
CA ASP A 147 -0.75 -16.82 18.36
C ASP A 147 -0.03 -16.79 17.01
N ALA A 148 -0.73 -17.01 15.89
CA ALA A 148 -0.17 -16.89 14.53
C ALA A 148 0.20 -15.44 14.19
N LEU A 149 -0.63 -14.48 14.60
CA LEU A 149 -0.34 -13.05 14.45
C LEU A 149 0.88 -12.63 15.29
N HIS A 150 0.99 -13.15 16.51
CA HIS A 150 2.13 -12.89 17.37
C HIS A 150 3.42 -13.47 16.81
N SER A 151 3.43 -14.73 16.37
CA SER A 151 4.63 -15.37 15.82
C SER A 151 5.07 -14.74 14.50
N THR A 152 4.13 -14.31 13.66
CA THR A 152 4.44 -13.74 12.33
C THR A 152 4.82 -12.26 12.41
N PHE A 153 4.06 -11.46 13.17
CA PHE A 153 4.22 -10.00 13.21
C PHE A 153 4.75 -9.47 14.54
N GLY A 154 5.06 -10.32 15.52
CA GLY A 154 5.53 -9.87 16.83
C GLY A 154 4.55 -8.93 17.55
N ILE A 155 3.27 -8.92 17.17
CA ILE A 155 2.27 -8.03 17.77
C ILE A 155 1.63 -8.68 19.00
N SER A 156 1.37 -7.86 20.02
CA SER A 156 0.73 -8.29 21.26
C SER A 156 -0.80 -8.36 21.11
N ARG A 157 -1.47 -9.05 22.04
CA ARG A 157 -2.94 -9.05 22.14
C ARG A 157 -3.53 -7.65 22.28
N ARG A 158 -2.82 -6.72 22.93
CA ARG A 158 -3.23 -5.31 23.04
C ARG A 158 -3.23 -4.62 21.68
N GLN A 159 -2.20 -4.84 20.87
CA GLN A 159 -2.12 -4.28 19.52
C GLN A 159 -3.17 -4.90 18.59
N ILE A 160 -3.41 -6.22 18.70
CA ILE A 160 -4.49 -6.89 17.95
C ILE A 160 -5.84 -6.23 18.22
N LYS A 161 -6.17 -5.99 19.51
CA LYS A 161 -7.40 -5.27 19.87
C LYS A 161 -7.47 -3.86 19.27
N ALA A 162 -6.35 -3.13 19.26
CA ALA A 162 -6.32 -1.79 18.67
C ALA A 162 -6.60 -1.82 17.15
N TYR A 163 -6.05 -2.78 16.40
CA TYR A 163 -6.36 -2.94 14.98
C TYR A 163 -7.83 -3.26 14.71
N LEU A 164 -8.45 -4.11 15.54
CA LEU A 164 -9.86 -4.47 15.38
C LEU A 164 -10.79 -3.28 15.64
N LEU A 165 -10.46 -2.41 16.58
CA LEU A 165 -11.23 -1.19 16.85
C LEU A 165 -11.15 -0.19 15.69
N ASP A 166 -9.97 -0.04 15.09
CA ASP A 166 -9.70 0.87 13.98
C ASP A 166 -10.44 0.45 12.68
N GLU A 167 -10.64 -0.85 12.44
CA GLU A 167 -11.47 -1.34 11.33
C GLU A 167 -12.97 -1.03 11.51
N HIS A 168 -13.46 -0.95 12.75
CA HIS A 168 -14.86 -0.61 13.03
C HIS A 168 -15.16 0.88 12.86
N GLU A 169 -14.17 1.77 13.02
CA GLU A 169 -14.33 3.22 12.78
C GLU A 169 -14.25 3.59 11.28
N THR A 170 -13.70 2.72 10.44
CA THR A 170 -13.54 2.96 8.99
C THR A 170 -14.62 2.32 8.11
N ALA A 171 -15.58 1.58 8.69
CA ALA A 171 -16.73 1.08 7.96
C ALA A 171 -17.74 2.23 7.70
N PRO A 172 -18.12 2.51 6.44
CA PRO A 172 -19.16 3.50 6.17
C PRO A 172 -20.48 2.99 6.76
N SER A 173 -21.11 3.83 7.59
CA SER A 173 -22.52 3.67 8.00
C SER A 173 -23.46 3.93 6.83
#